data_AF-A0A3N7DMH4-F1
#
_entry.id   AF-A0A3N7DMH4-F1
#
_cell.length_a   1.000
_cell.length_b   1.000
_cell.length_c   1.000
_cell.angle_alpha   90.00
_cell.angle_beta   90.00
_cell.angle_gamma   90.00
#
_symmetry.space_group_name_H-M   'P 1'
#
loop_
_entity.id
_entity.type
_entity.pdbx_description
1 polymer ?
#
loop_
_entity_poly.entity_id
_entity_poly.type
_entity_poly.pdbx_seq_one_letter_code
_entity_poly.pdbx_strand_id
1 'polypeptide(L)'
;MDIKTVNINLNRNNSQYLKEYHPEKIGQEVEIQFIKNKSNNKLYGIMSCSYNSNFILDNDDFSFETFKCDSNFPVYIEFEKNTSEKYKLLVTKNHNSKSNYFKIGYKKIIFPNKYYSFKSYWEKVKNKKYEILWSEPIKFEN
;
A
#
# COMPACT_ATOMS: atom_id res chain seq x y z
N MET A 1 15.40 3.96 0.09
CA MET A 1 14.22 4.83 -0.02
C MET A 1 13.79 4.98 1.41
N ASP A 2 13.96 6.18 1.96
CA ASP A 2 13.58 6.43 3.35
C ASP A 2 12.11 6.82 3.29
N ILE A 3 11.23 5.83 3.44
CA ILE A 3 9.80 6.10 3.52
C ILE A 3 9.59 6.84 4.84
N LYS A 4 9.36 8.15 4.76
CA LYS A 4 8.83 8.92 5.89
C LYS A 4 7.31 8.92 5.78
N THR A 5 6.71 8.14 6.66
CA THR A 5 5.29 7.99 6.99
C THR A 5 4.47 9.28 6.79
N VAL A 6 3.49 9.25 5.87
CA VAL A 6 2.01 9.28 6.08
C VAL A 6 1.49 10.50 6.84
N ASN A 7 0.82 11.41 6.14
CA ASN A 7 -0.17 12.28 6.76
C ASN A 7 -1.45 11.46 6.98
N ILE A 8 -1.86 11.31 8.24
CA ILE A 8 -3.13 10.66 8.56
C ILE A 8 -4.19 11.75 8.50
N ASN A 9 -5.08 11.68 7.50
CA ASN A 9 -6.31 12.47 7.54
C ASN A 9 -7.38 11.60 8.20
N LEU A 10 -7.54 11.78 9.50
CA LEU A 10 -8.50 11.07 10.33
C LEU A 10 -9.89 11.64 10.03
N ASN A 11 -10.61 11.02 9.10
CA ASN A 11 -12.04 11.30 8.98
C ASN A 11 -12.80 10.24 9.79
N ARG A 12 -13.29 10.64 10.98
CA ARG A 12 -14.10 9.81 11.90
C ARG A 12 -15.46 9.38 11.35
N ASN A 13 -15.67 9.44 10.05
CA ASN A 13 -16.92 9.06 9.43
C ASN A 13 -16.63 7.95 8.43
N ASN A 14 -16.83 6.71 8.88
CA ASN A 14 -17.11 5.51 8.10
C ASN A 14 -17.24 5.83 6.61
N SER A 15 -16.22 5.50 5.82
CA SER A 15 -16.22 5.77 4.38
C SER A 15 -17.53 5.30 3.78
N GLN A 16 -18.09 6.04 2.84
CA GLN A 16 -19.36 5.69 2.19
C GLN A 16 -19.36 4.23 1.71
N TYR A 17 -18.21 3.75 1.24
CA TYR A 17 -17.98 2.36 0.89
C TYR A 17 -18.19 1.38 2.04
N LEU A 18 -17.60 1.62 3.23
CA LEU A 18 -17.84 0.74 4.38
C LEU A 18 -19.30 0.77 4.81
N LYS A 19 -19.94 1.94 4.82
CA LYS A 19 -21.37 2.03 5.15
C LYS A 19 -22.25 1.23 4.19
N GLU A 20 -21.89 1.22 2.91
CA GLU A 20 -22.70 0.62 1.85
C GLU A 20 -22.43 -0.89 1.68
N TYR A 21 -21.17 -1.33 1.83
CA TYR A 21 -20.76 -2.70 1.50
C TYR A 21 -20.31 -3.53 2.72
N HIS A 22 -19.91 -2.90 3.82
CA HIS A 22 -19.39 -3.56 5.03
C HIS A 22 -19.78 -2.81 6.31
N PRO A 23 -21.09 -2.60 6.59
CA PRO A 23 -21.56 -1.77 7.71
C PRO A 23 -21.14 -2.34 9.08
N GLU A 24 -20.79 -3.62 9.14
CA GLU A 24 -20.24 -4.27 10.31
C GLU A 24 -18.81 -3.80 10.64
N LYS A 25 -18.05 -3.31 9.65
CA LYS A 25 -16.63 -2.98 9.83
C LYS A 25 -16.40 -1.51 10.19
N ILE A 26 -15.43 -1.29 11.07
CA ILE A 26 -14.83 0.03 11.31
C ILE A 26 -13.52 0.09 10.53
N GLY A 27 -13.31 1.18 9.79
CA GLY A 27 -12.08 1.38 9.05
C GLY A 27 -11.60 2.83 9.04
N GLN A 28 -10.30 2.97 8.84
CA GLN A 28 -9.55 4.21 8.84
C GLN A 28 -8.87 4.37 7.48
N GLU A 29 -9.05 5.53 6.86
CA GLU A 29 -8.27 5.91 5.69
C GLU A 29 -6.87 6.36 6.12
N VAL A 30 -5.86 5.85 5.43
CA VAL A 30 -4.45 6.14 5.68
C VAL A 30 -3.79 6.56 4.37
N GLU A 31 -3.18 7.74 4.31
CA GLU A 31 -2.49 8.21 3.11
C GLU A 31 -0.98 7.95 3.19
N ILE A 32 -0.48 6.95 2.46
CA ILE A 32 0.96 6.71 2.31
C ILE A 32 1.55 7.70 1.32
N GLN A 33 2.50 8.50 1.78
CA GLN A 33 3.32 9.34 0.91
C GLN A 33 4.71 8.73 0.75
N PHE A 34 5.09 8.50 -0.51
CA PHE A 34 6.43 8.05 -0.86
C PHE A 34 7.28 9.25 -1.21
N ILE A 35 8.43 9.43 -0.55
CA ILE A 35 9.35 10.56 -0.81
C ILE A 35 10.66 10.01 -1.36
N LYS A 36 11.09 10.51 -2.53
CA LYS A 36 12.36 10.12 -3.16
C LYS A 36 13.47 11.12 -2.87
N ASN A 37 14.41 10.74 -2.00
CA ASN A 37 15.54 11.58 -1.58
C ASN A 37 16.80 11.49 -2.48
N LYS A 38 16.88 10.53 -3.44
CA LYS A 38 18.08 10.29 -4.27
C LYS A 38 17.75 10.30 -5.76
N SER A 39 18.66 10.75 -6.61
CA SER A 39 18.51 10.90 -8.07
C SER A 39 18.51 9.60 -8.89
N ASN A 40 18.30 8.43 -8.27
CA ASN A 40 18.29 7.17 -9.00
C ASN A 40 16.91 6.91 -9.60
N ASN A 41 16.80 7.06 -10.92
CA ASN A 41 15.61 6.73 -11.69
C ASN A 41 15.46 5.21 -11.77
N LYS A 42 14.62 4.67 -10.90
CA LYS A 42 14.26 3.25 -10.86
C LYS A 42 12.76 3.16 -11.14
N LEU A 43 12.40 2.16 -11.95
CA LEU A 43 11.01 1.80 -12.18
C LEU A 43 10.54 0.86 -11.07
N TYR A 44 9.38 1.19 -10.50
CA TYR A 44 8.71 0.37 -9.50
C TYR A 44 7.40 -0.15 -10.05
N GLY A 45 7.02 -1.36 -9.66
CA GLY A 45 5.72 -1.94 -10.03
C GLY A 45 4.69 -1.75 -8.94
N ILE A 46 3.50 -1.29 -9.32
CA ILE A 46 2.30 -1.28 -8.49
C ILE A 46 1.13 -1.93 -9.26
N MET A 47 0.17 -2.51 -8.58
CA MET A 47 -1.05 -3.01 -9.21
C MET A 47 -2.03 -1.85 -9.46
N SER A 48 -2.63 -1.74 -10.65
CA SER A 48 -3.50 -0.61 -11.05
C SER A 48 -4.75 -0.50 -10.18
N CYS A 49 -5.57 -1.55 -10.19
CA CYS A 49 -6.93 -1.53 -9.62
C CYS A 49 -6.97 -2.14 -8.22
N SER A 50 -5.91 -2.81 -7.79
CA SER A 50 -5.74 -3.30 -6.42
C SER A 50 -4.33 -2.98 -5.92
N TYR A 51 -3.93 -1.70 -6.00
CA TYR A 51 -2.63 -1.26 -5.48
C TYR A 51 -2.42 -1.63 -4.01
N ASN A 52 -3.51 -1.77 -3.24
CA ASN A 52 -3.51 -2.30 -1.86
C ASN A 52 -2.77 -3.64 -1.74
N SER A 53 -2.73 -4.47 -2.80
CA SER A 53 -1.98 -5.74 -2.82
C SER A 53 -0.45 -5.59 -2.76
N ASN A 54 0.07 -4.39 -3.09
CA ASN A 54 1.46 -4.01 -2.87
C ASN A 54 1.76 -3.65 -1.41
N PHE A 55 0.74 -3.56 -0.56
CA PHE A 55 0.90 -3.25 0.86
C PHE A 55 0.64 -4.51 1.70
N ILE A 56 1.25 -4.52 2.89
CA ILE A 56 1.03 -5.51 3.94
C ILE A 56 0.93 -4.81 5.28
N LEU A 57 0.36 -5.50 6.25
CA LEU A 57 0.34 -5.07 7.65
C LEU A 57 1.33 -5.93 8.44
N ASP A 58 1.82 -5.41 9.56
CA ASP A 58 2.78 -6.11 10.42
C ASP A 58 2.13 -7.15 11.33
N ASN A 59 0.80 -7.23 11.33
CA ASN A 59 0.03 -8.17 12.13
C ASN A 59 -1.34 -8.45 11.47
N ASP A 60 -2.00 -9.52 11.93
CA ASP A 60 -3.27 -10.00 11.38
C ASP A 60 -4.50 -9.41 12.07
N ASP A 61 -4.32 -8.51 13.04
CA ASP A 61 -5.42 -7.81 13.72
C ASP A 61 -6.09 -6.76 12.82
N PHE A 62 -5.38 -6.34 11.77
CA PHE A 62 -5.83 -5.37 10.80
C PHE A 62 -5.81 -5.97 9.40
N SER A 63 -6.64 -5.43 8.51
CA SER A 63 -6.66 -5.82 7.11
C SER A 63 -6.83 -4.61 6.19
N PHE A 64 -6.39 -4.75 4.94
CA PHE A 64 -6.75 -3.78 3.91
C PHE A 64 -8.04 -4.22 3.25
N GLU A 65 -8.99 -3.30 3.10
CA GLU A 65 -10.12 -3.55 2.21
C GLU A 65 -9.62 -3.46 0.76
N THR A 66 -9.80 -4.55 0.02
CA THR A 66 -9.46 -4.60 -1.40
C THR A 66 -10.72 -4.46 -2.22
N PHE A 67 -10.71 -3.53 -3.17
CA PHE A 67 -11.76 -3.46 -4.17
C PHE A 67 -11.60 -4.64 -5.13
N LYS A 68 -12.67 -5.44 -5.30
CA LYS A 68 -12.72 -6.44 -6.36
C LYS A 68 -12.63 -5.71 -7.69
N CYS A 69 -11.65 -6.07 -8.50
CA CYS A 69 -11.54 -5.61 -9.88
C CYS A 69 -11.22 -6.82 -10.75
N ASP A 70 -11.99 -6.95 -11.85
CA ASP A 70 -11.85 -8.04 -12.81
C ASP A 70 -10.55 -7.94 -13.62
N SER A 71 -9.88 -6.78 -13.58
CA SER A 71 -8.64 -6.51 -14.31
C SER A 71 -7.62 -5.85 -13.39
N ASN A 72 -6.78 -6.67 -12.76
CA ASN A 72 -5.66 -6.17 -11.97
C ASN A 72 -4.38 -6.29 -12.80
N PHE A 73 -4.00 -5.21 -13.48
CA PHE A 73 -2.77 -5.17 -14.26
C PHE A 73 -1.71 -4.34 -13.53
N PRO A 74 -0.44 -4.66 -13.69
CA PRO A 74 0.64 -3.91 -13.09
C PRO A 74 0.97 -2.66 -13.90
N VAL A 75 1.30 -1.60 -13.19
CA VAL A 75 1.65 -0.27 -13.67
C VAL A 75 3.05 0.06 -13.19
N TYR A 76 3.83 0.68 -14.07
CA TYR A 76 5.14 1.19 -13.71
C TYR A 76 5.03 2.62 -13.24
N ILE A 77 5.67 2.88 -12.11
CA ILE A 77 5.78 4.22 -11.58
C ILE A 77 7.26 4.55 -11.49
N GLU A 78 7.64 5.56 -12.25
CA GLU A 78 8.92 6.22 -12.09
C GLU A 78 8.72 7.33 -11.06
N PHE A 79 9.29 7.15 -9.87
CA PHE A 79 9.38 8.28 -8.94
C PHE A 79 10.44 9.22 -9.49
N GLU A 80 10.09 10.40 -9.94
CA GLU A 80 11.06 11.44 -10.31
C GLU A 80 11.79 12.01 -9.07
N LYS A 81 12.89 12.73 -9.28
CA LYS A 81 13.63 13.34 -8.16
C LYS A 81 12.77 14.42 -7.51
N ASN A 82 12.70 14.43 -6.18
CA ASN A 82 11.91 15.38 -5.40
C ASN A 82 10.39 15.29 -5.62
N THR A 83 9.89 14.20 -6.23
CA THR A 83 8.44 13.97 -6.28
C THR A 83 7.96 13.16 -5.10
N SER A 84 6.68 13.35 -4.80
CA SER A 84 5.97 12.54 -3.84
C SER A 84 4.70 11.98 -4.45
N GLU A 85 4.55 10.65 -4.38
CA GLU A 85 3.29 10.00 -4.74
C GLU A 85 2.53 9.64 -3.47
N LYS A 86 1.20 9.76 -3.55
CA LYS A 86 0.28 9.52 -2.43
C LYS A 86 -0.69 8.40 -2.76
N TYR A 87 -0.90 7.50 -1.81
CA TYR A 87 -1.84 6.38 -1.93
C TYR A 87 -2.75 6.35 -0.72
N LYS A 88 -4.06 6.29 -0.95
CA LYS A 88 -5.05 6.16 0.12
C LYS A 88 -5.36 4.70 0.36
N LEU A 89 -5.12 4.21 1.56
CA LEU A 89 -5.41 2.84 1.95
C LEU A 89 -6.57 2.85 2.93
N LEU A 90 -7.50 1.90 2.78
CA LEU A 90 -8.55 1.68 3.75
C LEU A 90 -8.17 0.49 4.63
N VAL A 91 -7.85 0.77 5.89
CA VAL A 91 -7.48 -0.23 6.89
C VAL A 91 -8.68 -0.50 7.77
N THR A 92 -9.04 -1.77 7.95
CA THR A 92 -10.09 -2.20 8.89
C THR A 92 -9.48 -2.97 10.04
N LYS A 93 -10.12 -2.89 11.21
CA LYS A 93 -9.70 -3.59 12.42
C LYS A 93 -10.62 -4.78 12.69
N ASN A 94 -10.05 -5.93 13.02
CA ASN A 94 -10.82 -7.09 13.46
C ASN A 94 -11.52 -6.78 14.80
N HIS A 95 -12.80 -7.13 14.92
CA HIS A 95 -13.61 -6.86 16.12
C HIS A 95 -13.01 -7.39 17.43
N ASN A 96 -12.29 -8.51 17.35
CA ASN A 96 -11.69 -9.16 18.52
C ASN A 96 -10.26 -8.65 18.82
N SER A 97 -9.71 -7.77 17.99
CA SER A 97 -8.35 -7.26 18.19
C SER A 97 -8.28 -6.32 19.39
N LYS A 98 -7.29 -6.57 20.25
CA LYS A 98 -6.89 -5.68 21.34
C LYS A 98 -5.82 -4.68 20.92
N SER A 99 -5.16 -4.88 19.77
CA SER A 99 -4.17 -3.94 19.27
C SER A 99 -4.82 -2.66 18.76
N ASN A 100 -4.18 -1.52 19.02
CA ASN A 100 -4.54 -0.23 18.43
C ASN A 100 -3.41 0.32 17.57
N TYR A 101 -2.37 -0.47 17.31
CA TYR A 101 -1.22 -0.03 16.54
C TYR A 101 -0.91 -1.04 15.44
N PHE A 102 -0.54 -0.51 14.28
CA PHE A 102 -0.12 -1.29 13.13
C PHE A 102 0.94 -0.53 12.34
N LYS A 103 1.73 -1.25 11.55
CA LYS A 103 2.62 -0.68 10.54
C LYS A 103 2.15 -1.10 9.16
N ILE A 104 2.37 -0.23 8.18
CA ILE A 104 2.13 -0.54 6.78
C ILE A 104 3.47 -0.79 6.10
N GLY A 105 3.60 -1.97 5.51
CA GLY A 105 4.75 -2.36 4.70
C GLY A 105 4.44 -2.23 3.22
N TYR A 106 5.29 -1.56 2.45
CA TYR A 106 5.24 -1.58 0.99
C TYR A 106 6.17 -2.66 0.44
N LYS A 107 5.62 -3.57 -0.38
CA LYS A 107 6.37 -4.58 -1.14
C LYS A 107 7.11 -3.90 -2.29
N LYS A 108 8.35 -3.50 -2.03
CA LYS A 108 9.19 -2.79 -2.99
C LYS A 108 9.70 -3.75 -4.05
N ILE A 109 9.15 -3.61 -5.25
CA ILE A 109 9.58 -4.37 -6.42
C ILE A 109 10.31 -3.41 -7.36
N ILE A 110 11.63 -3.57 -7.45
CA ILE A 110 12.48 -2.78 -8.35
C ILE A 110 12.56 -3.52 -9.68
N PHE A 111 12.24 -2.84 -10.78
CA PHE A 111 12.45 -3.34 -12.13
C PHE A 111 13.77 -2.80 -12.67
N PRO A 112 14.68 -3.64 -13.19
CA PRO A 112 15.82 -3.14 -13.93
C PRO A 112 15.35 -2.70 -15.32
N ASN A 113 15.85 -1.56 -15.80
CA ASN A 113 15.52 -0.95 -17.10
C ASN A 113 15.75 -1.83 -18.34
N LYS A 114 16.22 -3.07 -18.19
CA LYS A 114 16.71 -3.95 -19.27
C LYS A 114 15.72 -5.02 -19.75
N TYR A 115 14.50 -5.12 -19.19
CA TYR A 115 13.55 -6.16 -19.60
C TYR A 115 12.55 -5.66 -20.64
N TYR A 116 12.51 -6.34 -21.79
CA TYR A 116 11.67 -6.00 -22.93
C TYR A 116 10.20 -6.47 -22.83
N SER A 117 9.80 -7.22 -21.78
CA SER A 117 8.38 -7.49 -21.52
C SER A 117 8.05 -7.77 -20.04
N PHE A 118 7.01 -7.12 -19.52
CA PHE A 118 6.56 -7.20 -18.12
C PHE A 118 6.28 -8.64 -17.67
N LYS A 119 5.54 -9.40 -18.49
CA LYS A 119 5.05 -10.76 -18.17
C LYS A 119 6.21 -11.67 -17.75
N SER A 120 7.33 -11.59 -18.47
CA SER A 120 8.51 -12.40 -18.22
C SER A 120 9.27 -12.03 -16.93
N TYR A 121 9.17 -10.77 -16.47
CA TYR A 121 9.76 -10.35 -15.21
C TYR A 121 8.85 -10.64 -14.03
N TRP A 122 7.55 -10.36 -14.14
CA TRP A 122 6.60 -10.57 -13.04
C TRP A 122 6.49 -12.02 -12.60
N GLU A 123 6.47 -12.97 -13.53
CA GLU A 123 6.54 -14.39 -13.18
C GLU A 123 7.82 -14.73 -12.41
N LYS A 124 8.93 -14.04 -12.69
CA LYS A 124 10.19 -14.18 -11.95
C LYS A 124 10.19 -13.45 -10.60
N VAL A 125 9.42 -12.37 -10.42
CA VAL A 125 9.34 -11.66 -9.14
C VAL A 125 8.28 -12.22 -8.20
N LYS A 126 7.19 -12.80 -8.73
CA LYS A 126 6.14 -13.44 -7.92
C LYS A 126 6.71 -14.46 -6.93
N ASN A 127 7.85 -15.07 -7.28
CA ASN A 127 8.58 -16.04 -6.46
C ASN A 127 9.87 -15.48 -5.80
N LYS A 128 10.17 -14.19 -5.93
CA LYS A 128 11.35 -13.55 -5.31
C LYS A 128 10.99 -12.85 -3.99
N LYS A 129 11.99 -12.76 -3.11
CA LYS A 129 11.96 -11.92 -1.91
C LYS A 129 11.84 -10.46 -2.32
N TYR A 130 10.69 -9.86 -2.07
CA TYR A 130 10.52 -8.41 -2.09
C TYR A 130 11.17 -7.81 -0.83
N GLU A 131 11.74 -6.62 -0.96
CA GLU A 131 12.13 -5.81 0.20
C GLU A 131 10.86 -5.15 0.73
N ILE A 132 10.58 -5.29 2.02
CA ILE A 132 9.46 -4.59 2.65
C ILE A 132 10.00 -3.29 3.23
N LEU A 133 9.40 -2.17 2.82
CA LEU A 133 9.65 -0.88 3.43
C LEU A 133 8.52 -0.59 4.41
N TRP A 134 8.82 -0.68 5.70
CA TRP A 134 7.85 -0.44 6.77
C TRP A 134 7.70 1.05 7.07
N SER A 135 6.47 1.47 7.36
CA SER A 135 6.18 2.75 7.98
C SER A 135 6.57 2.76 9.46
N GLU A 136 6.54 3.95 10.05
CA GLU A 136 6.42 4.10 11.50
C GLU A 136 5.09 3.50 12.00
N PRO A 137 5.00 3.11 13.30
CA PRO A 137 3.74 2.69 13.89
C PRO A 137 2.63 3.73 13.74
N ILE A 138 1.45 3.27 13.35
CA ILE A 138 0.24 4.06 13.16
C ILE A 138 -0.76 3.63 14.22
N LYS A 139 -1.37 4.60 14.91
CA LYS A 139 -2.47 4.33 15.84
C LYS A 139 -3.79 4.26 15.08
N PHE A 140 -4.54 3.18 15.29
CA PHE A 140 -5.93 3.08 14.86
C PHE A 140 -6.81 3.89 15.82
N GLU A 141 -7.56 4.84 15.30
CA GLU A 141 -8.51 5.64 16.07
C GLU A 141 -9.91 5.05 15.96
N ASN A 142 -10.44 4.61 17.11
CA ASN A 142 -11.85 4.27 17.27
C ASN A 142 -12.68 5.53 17.52
#